data_AF-A0A6B3NBU8-F1
#
_entry.id   AF-A0A6B3NBU8-F1
#
_cell.length_a   1.000
_cell.length_b   1.000
_cell.length_c   1.000
_cell.angle_alpha   90.00
_cell.angle_beta   90.00
_cell.angle_gamma   90.00
#
_symmetry.space_group_name_H-M   'P 1'
#
loop_
_entity.id
_entity.type
_entity.pdbx_description
1 polymer ?
#
loop_
_entity_poly.entity_id
_entity_poly.type
_entity_poly.pdbx_seq_one_letter_code
_entity_poly.pdbx_strand_id
1 'polypeptide(L)'
;IDESIRDFDHAEKLNPKVLPYLWQRGLSYYYAERFEEGARQFQLDLSVNPQDVEETVWRYLCIARLKGVAEARNSLLAVKNDPRSVMRSVYGLFAGNCTREDVLAVGEKESIRGKFYSNLYIGLHYEAQADSIHAREYIVRAANDYQLDDYMWHLARVHQALRGWF
;
A
#
# COMPACT_ATOMS: atom_id res chain seq x y z
N ILE A 1 -12.30 -11.54 -1.83
CA ILE A 1 -11.57 -11.00 -0.66
C ILE A 1 -11.70 -11.95 0.54
N ASP A 2 -12.93 -12.31 0.96
CA ASP A 2 -13.13 -13.19 2.12
C ASP A 2 -12.49 -14.58 2.01
N GLU A 3 -12.42 -15.14 0.80
CA GLU A 3 -11.73 -16.42 0.58
C GLU A 3 -10.22 -16.30 0.83
N SER A 4 -9.58 -15.24 0.35
CA SER A 4 -8.17 -14.92 0.62
C SER A 4 -7.88 -14.83 2.12
N ILE A 5 -8.77 -14.17 2.89
CA ILE A 5 -8.64 -14.10 4.35
C ILE A 5 -8.73 -15.49 4.97
N ARG A 6 -9.72 -16.31 4.58
CA ARG A 6 -9.89 -17.68 5.10
C ARG A 6 -8.66 -18.55 4.82
N ASP A 7 -8.04 -18.41 3.66
CA ASP A 7 -6.84 -19.17 3.30
C ASP A 7 -5.63 -18.76 4.16
N PHE A 8 -5.44 -17.47 4.40
CA PHE A 8 -4.39 -16.99 5.31
C PHE A 8 -4.66 -17.37 6.78
N ASP A 9 -5.91 -17.32 7.22
CA ASP A 9 -6.31 -17.80 8.56
C ASP A 9 -6.04 -19.31 8.71
N HIS A 10 -6.22 -20.08 7.64
CA HIS A 10 -5.88 -21.50 7.63
C HIS A 10 -4.36 -21.72 7.68
N ALA A 11 -3.58 -20.95 6.94
CA ALA A 11 -2.11 -21.00 7.00
C ALA A 11 -1.58 -20.71 8.41
N GLU A 12 -2.13 -19.69 9.08
CA GLU A 12 -1.83 -19.37 10.49
C GLU A 12 -2.15 -20.55 11.42
N LYS A 13 -3.30 -21.23 11.24
CA LYS A 13 -3.68 -22.40 12.05
C LYS A 13 -2.72 -23.58 11.86
N LEU A 14 -2.25 -23.81 10.63
CA LEU A 14 -1.30 -24.88 10.31
C LEU A 14 0.09 -24.59 10.88
N ASN A 15 0.53 -23.33 10.83
CA ASN A 15 1.80 -22.91 11.37
C ASN A 15 1.73 -21.47 11.92
N PRO A 16 1.50 -21.28 13.22
CA PRO A 16 1.39 -19.94 13.82
C PRO A 16 2.63 -19.06 13.63
N LYS A 17 3.79 -19.64 13.34
CA LYS A 17 5.03 -18.89 13.09
C LYS A 17 5.02 -18.13 11.77
N VAL A 18 4.10 -18.45 10.85
CA VAL A 18 3.99 -17.71 9.58
C VAL A 18 3.29 -16.37 9.76
N LEU A 19 2.58 -16.14 10.87
CA LEU A 19 1.73 -14.96 11.07
C LEU A 19 2.43 -13.61 10.77
N PRO A 20 3.68 -13.35 11.22
CA PRO A 20 4.39 -12.09 10.92
C PRO A 20 4.87 -11.96 9.46
N TYR A 21 4.56 -12.92 8.59
CA TYR A 21 4.97 -12.93 7.18
C TYR A 21 3.75 -12.92 6.24
N LEU A 22 2.54 -12.79 6.77
CA LEU A 22 1.29 -12.80 6.01
C LEU A 22 0.80 -11.38 5.65
N TRP A 23 1.67 -10.53 5.14
CA TRP A 23 1.34 -9.15 4.76
C TRP A 23 0.19 -9.07 3.73
N GLN A 24 0.05 -10.08 2.87
CA GLN A 24 -1.06 -10.20 1.92
C GLN A 24 -2.42 -10.31 2.61
N ARG A 25 -2.46 -10.88 3.82
CA ARG A 25 -3.67 -10.91 4.66
C ARG A 25 -4.05 -9.50 5.11
N GLY A 26 -3.06 -8.65 5.42
CA GLY A 26 -3.25 -7.24 5.73
C GLY A 26 -3.91 -6.48 4.57
N LEU A 27 -3.48 -6.74 3.34
CA LEU A 27 -4.11 -6.20 2.13
C LEU A 27 -5.54 -6.71 1.96
N SER A 28 -5.77 -8.00 2.19
CA SER A 28 -7.11 -8.58 2.15
C SER A 28 -8.03 -7.93 3.18
N TYR A 29 -7.54 -7.66 4.39
CA TYR A 29 -8.28 -6.92 5.41
C TYR A 29 -8.60 -5.49 4.99
N TYR A 30 -7.66 -4.78 4.36
CA TYR A 30 -7.90 -3.44 3.84
C TYR A 30 -9.09 -3.43 2.86
N TYR A 31 -9.12 -4.36 1.90
CA TYR A 31 -10.21 -4.45 0.92
C TYR A 31 -11.50 -5.03 1.48
N ALA A 32 -11.45 -5.72 2.63
CA ALA A 32 -12.63 -6.13 3.39
C ALA A 32 -13.16 -5.02 4.32
N GLU A 33 -12.55 -3.83 4.30
CA GLU A 33 -12.83 -2.72 5.21
C GLU A 33 -12.61 -3.06 6.70
N ARG A 34 -11.81 -4.09 6.95
CA ARG A 34 -11.38 -4.55 8.27
C ARG A 34 -10.08 -3.86 8.67
N PHE A 35 -10.14 -2.53 8.73
CA PHE A 35 -8.95 -1.68 8.83
C PHE A 35 -8.16 -1.87 10.12
N GLU A 36 -8.83 -2.16 11.24
CA GLU A 36 -8.15 -2.44 12.51
C GLU A 36 -7.36 -3.75 12.44
N GLU A 37 -7.92 -4.82 11.86
CA GLU A 37 -7.18 -6.06 11.62
C GLU A 37 -6.05 -5.88 10.61
N GLY A 38 -6.27 -5.11 9.54
CA GLY A 38 -5.23 -4.77 8.57
C GLY A 38 -4.05 -4.05 9.22
N ALA A 39 -4.32 -2.99 10.00
CA ALA A 39 -3.27 -2.26 10.72
C ALA A 39 -2.51 -3.15 11.71
N ARG A 40 -3.21 -4.07 12.40
CA ARG A 40 -2.57 -5.05 13.30
C ARG A 40 -1.70 -6.05 12.54
N GLN A 41 -2.15 -6.56 11.39
CA GLN A 41 -1.36 -7.48 10.58
C GLN A 41 -0.05 -6.81 10.12
N PHE A 42 -0.12 -5.61 9.54
CA PHE A 42 1.09 -4.89 9.13
C PHE A 42 1.99 -4.52 10.31
N GLN A 43 1.43 -4.27 11.50
CA GLN A 43 2.23 -4.07 12.71
C GLN A 43 3.03 -5.32 13.11
N LEU A 44 2.46 -6.52 12.91
CA LEU A 44 3.16 -7.78 13.11
C LEU A 44 4.24 -7.97 12.05
N ASP A 45 3.95 -7.67 10.78
CA ASP A 45 4.91 -7.80 9.69
C ASP A 45 6.13 -6.88 9.91
N LEU A 46 5.89 -5.63 10.32
CA LEU A 46 6.94 -4.66 10.65
C LEU A 46 7.74 -5.03 11.91
N SER A 47 7.26 -5.96 12.75
CA SER A 47 8.04 -6.45 13.89
C SER A 47 9.22 -7.33 13.47
N VAL A 48 9.13 -7.97 12.30
CA VAL A 48 10.21 -8.80 11.71
C VAL A 48 10.92 -8.10 10.55
N ASN A 49 10.26 -7.14 9.88
CA ASN A 49 10.84 -6.31 8.82
C ASN A 49 10.58 -4.81 9.06
N PRO A 50 11.26 -4.18 10.04
CA PRO A 50 10.92 -2.82 10.48
C PRO A 50 11.30 -1.71 9.49
N GLN A 51 11.95 -2.03 8.38
CA GLN A 51 12.41 -1.06 7.38
C GLN A 51 11.62 -1.18 6.07
N ASP A 52 10.51 -1.90 6.06
CA ASP A 52 9.69 -1.96 4.86
C ASP A 52 8.81 -0.73 4.69
N VAL A 53 8.97 -0.05 3.56
CA VAL A 53 8.15 1.10 3.21
C VAL A 53 6.73 0.66 2.90
N GLU A 54 6.53 -0.47 2.22
CA GLU A 54 5.21 -0.86 1.73
C GLU A 54 4.28 -1.17 2.89
N GLU A 55 4.69 -2.02 3.82
CA GLU A 55 3.93 -2.40 5.01
C GLU A 55 3.71 -1.19 5.93
N THR A 56 4.69 -0.28 6.02
CA THR A 56 4.54 0.99 6.74
C THR A 56 3.43 1.85 6.12
N VAL A 57 3.40 1.97 4.80
CA VAL A 57 2.38 2.73 4.06
C VAL A 57 1.02 2.03 4.11
N TRP A 58 0.95 0.70 4.00
CA TRP A 58 -0.31 -0.02 4.09
C TRP A 58 -0.91 0.01 5.49
N ARG A 59 -0.08 -0.03 6.53
CA ARG A 59 -0.52 0.27 7.90
C ARG A 59 -1.07 1.69 8.01
N TYR A 60 -0.37 2.68 7.44
CA TYR A 60 -0.86 4.05 7.36
C TYR A 60 -2.24 4.10 6.69
N LEU A 61 -2.41 3.46 5.54
CA LEU A 61 -3.67 3.48 4.78
C LEU A 61 -4.83 2.87 5.58
N CYS A 62 -4.58 1.80 6.33
CA CYS A 62 -5.56 1.24 7.26
C CYS A 62 -5.95 2.26 8.35
N ILE A 63 -4.96 2.90 8.99
CA ILE A 63 -5.22 3.90 10.03
C ILE A 63 -5.93 5.13 9.45
N ALA A 64 -5.59 5.55 8.23
CA ALA A 64 -6.22 6.68 7.57
C ALA A 64 -7.71 6.43 7.33
N ARG A 65 -8.07 5.20 6.92
CA ARG A 65 -9.48 4.79 6.75
C ARG A 65 -10.22 4.65 8.09
N LEU A 66 -9.52 4.26 9.16
CA LEU A 66 -10.12 4.05 10.49
C LEU A 66 -10.26 5.35 11.32
N LYS A 67 -9.25 6.22 11.28
CA LYS A 67 -9.07 7.36 12.19
C LYS A 67 -8.71 8.68 11.50
N GLY A 68 -8.47 8.66 10.19
CA GLY A 68 -8.11 9.84 9.40
C GLY A 68 -6.59 10.01 9.16
N VAL A 69 -6.28 10.82 8.14
CA VAL A 69 -4.92 11.09 7.62
C VAL A 69 -3.98 11.66 8.68
N ALA A 70 -4.47 12.53 9.56
CA ALA A 70 -3.67 13.15 10.60
C ALA A 70 -3.14 12.10 11.60
N GLU A 71 -4.02 11.22 12.08
CA GLU A 71 -3.66 10.14 13.00
C GLU A 71 -2.73 9.11 12.33
N ALA A 72 -3.01 8.79 11.05
CA ALA A 72 -2.16 7.90 10.27
C ALA A 72 -0.73 8.45 10.14
N ARG A 73 -0.59 9.76 9.88
CA ARG A 73 0.73 10.41 9.77
C ARG A 73 1.48 10.41 11.10
N ASN A 74 0.79 10.71 12.20
CA ASN A 74 1.39 10.66 13.54
C ASN A 74 1.82 9.25 13.93
N SER A 75 1.17 8.22 13.39
CA SER A 75 1.45 6.81 13.64
C SER A 75 2.47 6.20 12.66
N LEU A 76 3.03 6.98 11.74
CA LEU A 76 3.95 6.49 10.71
C LEU A 76 5.28 6.05 11.34
N LEU A 77 5.66 4.79 11.11
CA LEU A 77 6.90 4.24 11.65
C LEU A 77 8.09 4.69 10.80
N ALA A 78 9.22 4.97 11.47
CA ALA A 78 10.40 5.48 10.79
C ALA A 78 11.10 4.39 9.95
N VAL A 79 11.16 4.62 8.64
CA VAL A 79 11.93 3.78 7.70
C VAL A 79 13.18 4.53 7.25
N LYS A 80 14.31 3.82 7.18
CA LYS A 80 15.61 4.35 6.77
C LYS A 80 16.13 3.56 5.57
N ASN A 81 16.70 4.30 4.61
CA ASN A 81 17.57 3.75 3.56
C ASN A 81 16.95 2.62 2.70
N ASP A 82 15.67 2.71 2.30
CA ASP A 82 15.14 1.80 1.26
C ASP A 82 15.99 1.96 -0.03
N PRO A 83 16.51 0.86 -0.61
CA PRO A 83 17.37 0.94 -1.79
C PRO A 83 16.63 1.44 -3.04
N ARG A 84 15.29 1.32 -3.08
CA ARG A 84 14.45 1.75 -4.20
C ARG A 84 14.19 3.24 -4.07
N SER A 85 14.68 4.04 -5.03
CA SER A 85 14.49 5.50 -5.01
C SER A 85 13.02 5.90 -5.00
N VAL A 86 12.18 5.24 -5.80
CA VAL A 86 10.72 5.45 -5.80
C VAL A 86 10.09 5.18 -4.43
N MET A 87 10.53 4.16 -3.70
CA MET A 87 9.93 3.86 -2.39
C MET A 87 10.38 4.84 -1.32
N ARG A 88 11.61 5.36 -1.40
CA ARG A 88 12.03 6.47 -0.54
C ARG A 88 11.18 7.73 -0.75
N SER A 89 10.87 8.07 -2.00
CA SER A 89 10.00 9.22 -2.28
C SER A 89 8.54 8.95 -1.87
N VAL A 90 8.02 7.72 -2.06
CA VAL A 90 6.71 7.32 -1.53
C VAL A 90 6.65 7.49 -0.01
N TYR A 91 7.63 6.98 0.73
CA TYR A 91 7.69 7.21 2.18
C TYR A 91 7.70 8.71 2.51
N GLY A 92 8.51 9.49 1.80
CA GLY A 92 8.57 10.95 1.93
C GLY A 92 7.21 11.61 1.74
N LEU A 93 6.42 11.18 0.75
CA LEU A 93 5.08 11.69 0.48
C LEU A 93 4.13 11.44 1.65
N PHE A 94 4.06 10.20 2.15
CA PHE A 94 3.17 9.85 3.27
C PHE A 94 3.61 10.50 4.59
N ALA A 95 4.91 10.71 4.78
CA ALA A 95 5.46 11.48 5.88
C ALA A 95 5.21 13.00 5.78
N GLY A 96 4.84 13.51 4.60
CA GLY A 96 4.65 14.95 4.35
C GLY A 96 5.95 15.71 4.05
N ASN A 97 7.01 15.01 3.66
CA ASN A 97 8.34 15.56 3.37
C ASN A 97 8.58 15.87 1.88
N CYS A 98 7.74 15.38 0.97
CA CYS A 98 7.79 15.72 -0.44
C CYS A 98 6.40 15.71 -1.08
N THR A 99 6.34 16.16 -2.34
CA THR A 99 5.11 16.28 -3.13
C THR A 99 4.86 15.05 -4.00
N ARG A 100 3.65 14.95 -4.57
CA ARG A 100 3.31 13.86 -5.50
C ARG A 100 4.10 14.00 -6.81
N GLU A 101 4.38 15.23 -7.20
CA GLU A 101 5.19 15.59 -8.36
C GLU A 101 6.63 15.10 -8.19
N ASP A 102 7.20 15.20 -6.98
CA ASP A 102 8.52 14.64 -6.67
C ASP A 102 8.53 13.11 -6.82
N VAL A 103 7.50 12.42 -6.32
CA VAL A 103 7.36 10.97 -6.46
C VAL A 103 7.24 10.57 -7.93
N LEU A 104 6.43 11.29 -8.70
CA LEU A 104 6.25 11.05 -10.13
C LEU A 104 7.56 11.27 -10.90
N ALA A 105 8.29 12.35 -10.60
CA ALA A 105 9.56 12.67 -11.25
C ALA A 105 10.65 11.62 -10.97
N VAL A 106 10.63 10.97 -9.80
CA VAL A 106 11.50 9.82 -9.51
C VAL A 106 11.06 8.61 -10.33
N GLY A 107 9.77 8.27 -10.31
CA GLY A 107 9.23 7.11 -11.06
C GLY A 107 9.49 7.19 -12.57
N GLU A 108 9.37 8.37 -13.17
CA GLU A 108 9.60 8.57 -14.62
C GLU A 108 11.05 8.32 -15.06
N LYS A 109 12.01 8.45 -14.15
CA LYS A 109 13.43 8.17 -14.41
C LYS A 109 13.79 6.70 -14.24
N GLU A 110 12.90 5.91 -13.66
CA GLU A 110 13.09 4.48 -13.41
C GLU A 110 12.50 3.63 -14.54
N SER A 111 12.66 2.31 -14.42
CA SER A 111 12.00 1.34 -15.30
C SER A 111 10.47 1.40 -15.17
N ILE A 112 9.77 0.61 -15.99
CA ILE A 112 8.31 0.41 -15.88
C ILE A 112 7.86 0.11 -14.44
N ARG A 113 8.69 -0.56 -13.64
CA ARG A 113 8.40 -0.83 -12.22
C ARG A 113 8.35 0.45 -11.37
N GLY A 114 9.25 1.40 -11.59
CA GLY A 114 9.23 2.67 -10.86
C GLY A 114 8.05 3.55 -11.26
N LYS A 115 7.69 3.56 -12.55
CA LYS A 115 6.47 4.22 -13.04
C LYS A 115 5.20 3.62 -12.46
N PHE A 116 5.15 2.30 -12.37
CA PHE A 116 4.05 1.59 -11.72
C PHE A 116 3.90 2.01 -10.25
N TYR A 117 4.97 1.88 -9.44
CA TYR A 117 4.90 2.15 -8.01
C TYR A 117 4.65 3.62 -7.69
N SER A 118 5.22 4.56 -8.45
CA SER A 118 4.93 5.98 -8.26
C SER A 118 3.44 6.27 -8.47
N ASN A 119 2.85 5.76 -9.56
CA ASN A 119 1.43 5.98 -9.86
C ASN A 119 0.52 5.26 -8.85
N LEU A 120 0.81 4.01 -8.48
CA LEU A 120 0.05 3.27 -7.47
C LEU A 120 -0.03 4.07 -6.16
N TYR A 121 1.10 4.47 -5.61
CA TYR A 121 1.15 5.11 -4.29
C TYR A 121 0.68 6.56 -4.31
N ILE A 122 0.83 7.30 -5.42
CA ILE A 122 0.18 8.61 -5.60
C ILE A 122 -1.33 8.46 -5.58
N GLY A 123 -1.87 7.46 -6.29
CA GLY A 123 -3.31 7.18 -6.33
C GLY A 123 -3.88 6.84 -4.94
N LEU A 124 -3.21 5.94 -4.21
CA LEU A 124 -3.59 5.59 -2.83
C LEU A 124 -3.49 6.79 -1.87
N HIS A 125 -2.50 7.67 -2.07
CA HIS A 125 -2.36 8.89 -1.28
C HIS A 125 -3.51 9.89 -1.53
N TYR A 126 -3.95 10.05 -2.78
CA TYR A 126 -5.14 10.85 -3.11
C TYR A 126 -6.41 10.26 -2.49
N GLU A 127 -6.60 8.94 -2.57
CA GLU A 127 -7.78 8.28 -2.01
C GLU A 127 -7.85 8.43 -0.50
N ALA A 128 -6.71 8.32 0.20
CA ALA A 128 -6.64 8.53 1.65
C ALA A 128 -7.10 9.95 2.06
N GLN A 129 -7.01 10.92 1.16
CA GLN A 129 -7.46 12.31 1.33
C GLN A 129 -8.87 12.58 0.78
N ALA A 130 -9.61 11.52 0.42
CA ALA A 130 -10.94 11.59 -0.19
C ALA A 130 -10.99 12.28 -1.56
N ASP A 131 -9.85 12.40 -2.26
CA ASP A 131 -9.80 12.89 -3.64
C ASP A 131 -9.93 11.74 -4.63
N SER A 132 -11.16 11.31 -4.87
CA SER A 132 -11.46 10.16 -5.73
C SER A 132 -11.17 10.39 -7.21
N ILE A 133 -11.16 11.64 -7.68
CA ILE A 133 -10.95 11.98 -9.09
C ILE A 133 -9.49 11.70 -9.46
N HIS A 134 -8.55 12.27 -8.70
CA HIS A 134 -7.14 12.04 -8.94
C HIS A 134 -6.73 10.62 -8.53
N ALA A 135 -7.31 10.06 -7.45
CA ALA A 135 -7.06 8.66 -7.11
C ALA A 135 -7.37 7.72 -8.28
N ARG A 136 -8.52 7.90 -8.93
CA ARG A 136 -8.90 7.14 -10.12
C ARG A 136 -7.88 7.30 -11.24
N GLU A 137 -7.49 8.52 -11.58
CA GLU A 137 -6.54 8.78 -12.68
C GLU A 137 -5.25 7.96 -12.49
N TYR A 138 -4.63 8.08 -11.31
CA TYR A 138 -3.34 7.45 -11.04
C TYR A 138 -3.44 5.93 -10.86
N ILE A 139 -4.50 5.41 -10.23
CA ILE A 139 -4.69 3.95 -10.09
C ILE A 139 -4.99 3.30 -11.44
N VAL A 140 -5.82 3.92 -12.28
CA VAL A 140 -6.10 3.41 -13.64
C VAL A 140 -4.83 3.40 -14.48
N ARG A 141 -4.04 4.48 -14.43
CA ARG A 141 -2.74 4.52 -15.11
C ARG A 141 -1.79 3.43 -14.61
N ALA A 142 -1.69 3.23 -13.30
CA ALA A 142 -0.88 2.17 -12.70
C ALA A 142 -1.31 0.77 -13.16
N ALA A 143 -2.62 0.50 -13.20
CA ALA A 143 -3.17 -0.80 -13.55
C ALA A 143 -3.08 -1.12 -15.05
N ASN A 144 -3.30 -0.12 -15.92
CA ASN A 144 -3.46 -0.34 -17.36
C ASN A 144 -2.18 -0.08 -18.16
N ASP A 145 -1.38 0.92 -17.79
CA ASP A 145 -0.27 1.40 -18.63
C ASP A 145 1.08 0.78 -18.22
N TYR A 146 1.19 0.27 -16.99
CA TYR A 146 2.43 -0.27 -16.43
C TYR A 146 2.26 -1.72 -15.95
N GLN A 147 1.90 -2.61 -16.87
CA GLN A 147 1.73 -4.04 -16.58
C GLN A 147 3.03 -4.70 -16.12
N LEU A 148 2.96 -5.41 -14.99
CA LEU A 148 4.06 -6.17 -14.39
C LEU A 148 3.59 -7.57 -14.00
N ASP A 149 4.50 -8.55 -14.01
CA ASP A 149 4.34 -9.81 -13.29
C ASP A 149 4.74 -9.58 -11.82
N ASP A 150 3.86 -8.90 -11.08
CA ASP A 150 4.10 -8.43 -9.72
C ASP A 150 2.79 -8.46 -8.91
N TYR A 151 2.87 -8.87 -7.64
CA TYR A 151 1.71 -8.96 -6.76
C TYR A 151 0.99 -7.61 -6.64
N MET A 152 1.74 -6.51 -6.52
CA MET A 152 1.17 -5.18 -6.34
C MET A 152 0.49 -4.68 -7.61
N TRP A 153 0.94 -5.09 -8.79
CA TRP A 153 0.22 -4.78 -10.03
C TRP A 153 -1.15 -5.47 -10.08
N HIS A 154 -1.21 -6.75 -9.71
CA HIS A 154 -2.49 -7.45 -9.58
C HIS A 154 -3.39 -6.80 -8.53
N LEU A 155 -2.81 -6.33 -7.42
CA LEU A 155 -3.54 -5.59 -6.40
C LEU A 155 -4.12 -4.27 -6.94
N ALA A 156 -3.38 -3.53 -7.77
CA ALA A 156 -3.86 -2.30 -8.41
C ALA A 156 -5.09 -2.57 -9.29
N ARG A 157 -5.11 -3.72 -9.99
CA ARG A 157 -6.29 -4.16 -10.75
C ARG A 157 -7.47 -4.53 -9.87
N VAL A 158 -7.22 -5.21 -8.74
CA VAL A 158 -8.27 -5.48 -7.74
C VAL A 158 -8.83 -4.17 -7.19
N HIS A 159 -7.96 -3.21 -6.88
CA HIS A 159 -8.35 -1.88 -6.43
C HIS A 159 -9.28 -1.20 -7.44
N GLN A 160 -8.82 -1.10 -8.70
CA GLN A 160 -9.57 -0.53 -9.81
C GLN A 160 -10.95 -1.18 -9.94
N ALA A 161 -11.02 -2.50 -9.91
CA ALA A 161 -12.27 -3.25 -10.04
C ALA A 161 -13.23 -3.01 -8.88
N LEU A 162 -12.75 -3.07 -7.63
CA LEU A 162 -13.57 -2.84 -6.44
C LEU A 162 -14.10 -1.40 -6.34
N ARG A 163 -13.44 -0.44 -6.98
CA ARG A 163 -13.89 0.96 -7.06
C ARG A 163 -14.72 1.27 -8.31
N GLY A 164 -14.88 0.31 -9.24
CA GLY A 164 -15.59 0.52 -10.50
C GLY A 164 -14.88 1.48 -11.46
N TRP A 165 -13.55 1.58 -11.37
CA TRP A 165 -12.74 2.54 -12.12
C TRP A 165 -12.22 1.96 -13.43
N PHE A 166 -13.14 1.52 -14.30
CA PHE A 166 -12.78 1.05 -15.65
C PHE A 166 -12.63 2.21 -16.63
#